data_AF-A0A8S1YI89-F1
#
_entry.id   AF-A0A8S1YI89-F1
#
_cell.length_a   1.000
_cell.length_b   1.000
_cell.length_c   1.000
_cell.angle_alpha   90.00
_cell.angle_beta   90.00
_cell.angle_gamma   90.00
#
_symmetry.space_group_name_H-M   'P 1'
#
loop_
_entity.id
_entity.type
_entity.pdbx_description
1 polymer ?
#
loop_
_entity_poly.entity_id
_entity_poly.type
_entity_poly.pdbx_seq_one_letter_code
_entity_poly.pdbx_strand_id
1 'polypeptide(L)'
;MQGSLQEKEALADIFTQFKNVDEEIYGVILKILRKEKVQDCIGYLSDNRNQINLEQQILQQIENITQADMEQKLSVIANDMKQITNVLKKLKDHDFNYKDFSAEEYDESTLSLIQSIKDNRRNIEFLQFLVQLTSIDENLIQCGSNSLHILVQMKVDLSNKNLENIKIQNISLVGANFIRCNFSGSQFNNVNLSGINLNGAQLFNCKLKNLRIHELYKFNGHRNQVRQICFSPDGKTLASGGYDKSIRIWDIKTG
;
A
#
# COMPACT_ATOMS: atom_id res chain seq x y z
N MET A 1 0.98 26.49 -9.30
CA MET A 1 2.45 26.49 -9.12
C MET A 1 3.00 25.21 -9.73
N GLN A 2 3.99 25.34 -10.61
CA GLN A 2 4.57 24.22 -11.36
C GLN A 2 5.49 23.43 -10.41
N GLY A 3 5.14 22.17 -10.10
CA GLY A 3 6.11 21.22 -9.55
C GLY A 3 7.29 21.05 -10.51
N SER A 4 8.43 20.60 -9.99
CA SER A 4 9.62 20.32 -10.80
C SER A 4 9.26 19.35 -11.94
N LEU A 5 9.97 19.40 -13.07
CA LEU A 5 9.69 18.52 -14.21
C LEU A 5 9.65 17.04 -13.80
N GLN A 6 10.57 16.64 -12.91
CA GLN A 6 10.63 15.30 -12.31
C GLN A 6 9.39 14.94 -11.49
N GLU A 7 8.81 15.88 -10.74
CA GLU A 7 7.58 15.61 -9.99
C GLU A 7 6.36 15.44 -10.90
N LYS A 8 6.31 16.16 -12.03
CA LYS A 8 5.23 16.00 -13.01
C LYS A 8 5.31 14.65 -13.72
N GLU A 9 6.53 14.22 -14.07
CA GLU A 9 6.79 12.90 -14.64
C GLU A 9 6.44 11.78 -13.66
N ALA A 10 6.89 11.88 -12.39
CA ALA A 10 6.54 10.92 -11.35
C ALA A 10 5.02 10.81 -11.13
N LEU A 11 4.29 11.92 -11.19
CA LEU A 11 2.83 11.92 -11.09
C LEU A 11 2.14 11.27 -12.30
N ALA A 12 2.62 11.54 -13.51
CA ALA A 12 2.12 10.89 -14.70
C ALA A 12 2.33 9.36 -14.62
N ASP A 13 3.51 8.93 -14.18
CA ASP A 13 3.83 7.51 -13.98
C ASP A 13 2.92 6.85 -12.93
N ILE A 14 2.57 7.56 -11.86
CA ILE A 14 1.60 7.08 -10.86
C ILE A 14 0.23 6.87 -11.51
N PHE A 15 -0.28 7.83 -12.29
CA PHE A 15 -1.63 7.72 -12.88
C PHE A 15 -1.77 6.59 -13.89
N THR A 16 -0.70 6.25 -14.63
CA THR A 16 -0.72 5.10 -15.55
C THR A 16 -1.01 3.76 -14.86
N GLN A 17 -0.86 3.68 -13.53
CA GLN A 17 -1.05 2.46 -12.75
C GLN A 17 -2.50 2.25 -12.28
N PHE A 18 -3.36 3.27 -12.32
CA PHE A 18 -4.72 3.25 -11.78
C PHE A 18 -5.77 3.37 -12.90
N LYS A 19 -6.21 2.23 -13.45
CA LYS A 19 -7.11 2.20 -14.62
C LYS A 19 -8.59 2.46 -14.34
N ASN A 20 -9.07 2.25 -13.11
CA ASN A 20 -10.50 2.42 -12.78
C ASN A 20 -10.76 3.62 -11.86
N VAL A 21 -9.77 4.49 -11.74
CA VAL A 21 -9.88 5.77 -11.07
C VAL A 21 -9.70 6.84 -12.13
N ASP A 22 -10.60 7.83 -12.12
CA ASP A 22 -10.50 8.97 -13.02
C ASP A 22 -9.25 9.81 -12.67
N GLU A 23 -8.32 9.90 -13.62
CA GLU A 23 -7.10 10.71 -13.53
C GLU A 23 -7.41 12.19 -13.21
N GLU A 24 -8.54 12.70 -13.70
CA GLU A 24 -9.01 14.05 -13.41
C GLU A 24 -9.26 14.22 -11.90
N ILE A 25 -9.97 13.26 -11.27
CA ILE A 25 -10.30 13.31 -9.84
C ILE A 25 -9.03 13.29 -8.98
N TYR A 26 -8.12 12.35 -9.24
CA TYR A 26 -6.91 12.22 -8.42
C TYR A 26 -5.92 13.36 -8.67
N GLY A 27 -5.87 13.87 -9.90
CA GLY A 27 -5.17 15.10 -10.22
C GLY A 27 -5.67 16.29 -9.41
N VAL A 28 -6.99 16.45 -9.25
CA VAL A 28 -7.54 17.52 -8.41
C VAL A 28 -7.28 17.27 -6.92
N ILE A 29 -7.48 16.05 -6.42
CA ILE A 29 -7.15 15.70 -5.03
C ILE A 29 -5.71 16.09 -4.70
N LEU A 30 -4.76 15.71 -5.56
CA LEU A 30 -3.35 16.04 -5.37
C LEU A 30 -3.07 17.53 -5.41
N LYS A 31 -3.67 18.26 -6.36
CA LYS A 31 -3.55 19.72 -6.44
C LYS A 31 -4.00 20.37 -5.13
N ILE A 32 -5.13 19.92 -4.56
CA ILE A 32 -5.68 20.47 -3.32
C ILE A 32 -4.78 20.12 -2.13
N LEU A 33 -4.45 18.84 -1.94
CA LEU A 33 -3.59 18.38 -0.84
C LEU A 33 -2.27 19.16 -0.79
N ARG A 34 -1.67 19.41 -1.95
CA ARG A 34 -0.42 20.19 -2.05
C ARG A 34 -0.64 21.68 -1.80
N LYS A 35 -1.64 22.30 -2.44
CA LYS A 35 -1.92 23.74 -2.32
C LYS A 35 -2.14 24.13 -0.85
N GLU A 36 -2.83 23.26 -0.11
CA GLU A 36 -3.20 23.51 1.28
C GLU A 36 -2.23 22.90 2.29
N LYS A 37 -1.12 22.28 1.81
CA LYS A 37 -0.10 21.62 2.64
C LYS A 37 -0.73 20.64 3.64
N VAL A 38 -1.66 19.85 3.14
CA VAL A 38 -2.47 18.95 3.95
C VAL A 38 -1.61 17.81 4.48
N GLN A 39 -1.43 17.77 5.79
CA GLN A 39 -0.75 16.65 6.46
C GLN A 39 -1.75 15.53 6.80
N ASP A 40 -2.94 15.91 7.28
CA ASP A 40 -4.05 15.01 7.56
C ASP A 40 -4.92 14.82 6.31
N CYS A 41 -4.41 14.06 5.33
CA CYS A 41 -5.11 13.85 4.05
C CYS A 41 -6.53 13.30 4.24
N ILE A 42 -6.68 12.34 5.16
CA ILE A 42 -7.96 11.68 5.42
C ILE A 42 -8.93 12.63 6.13
N GLY A 43 -8.48 13.30 7.20
CA GLY A 43 -9.30 14.27 7.91
C GLY A 43 -9.72 15.43 7.02
N TYR A 44 -8.81 15.92 6.18
CA TYR A 44 -9.09 16.95 5.20
C TYR A 44 -10.12 16.52 4.17
N LEU A 45 -9.91 15.39 3.50
CA LEU A 45 -10.82 14.89 2.46
C LEU A 45 -12.15 14.36 3.04
N SER A 46 -12.22 14.08 4.34
CA SER A 46 -13.46 13.72 5.03
C SER A 46 -14.37 14.93 5.34
N ASP A 47 -13.83 16.16 5.33
CA ASP A 47 -14.59 17.38 5.64
C ASP A 47 -15.53 17.75 4.48
N ASN A 48 -16.80 17.99 4.80
CA ASN A 48 -17.83 18.26 3.80
C ASN A 48 -17.56 19.56 2.99
N ARG A 49 -16.94 20.59 3.59
CA ARG A 49 -16.61 21.84 2.87
C ARG A 49 -15.50 21.61 1.85
N ASN A 50 -14.48 20.85 2.23
CA ASN A 50 -13.38 20.51 1.34
C ASN A 50 -13.85 19.60 0.19
N GLN A 51 -14.81 18.70 0.46
CA GLN A 51 -15.45 17.90 -0.58
C GLN A 51 -16.20 18.74 -1.60
N ILE A 52 -17.02 19.70 -1.14
CA ILE A 52 -17.73 20.62 -2.03
C ILE A 52 -16.73 21.43 -2.87
N ASN A 53 -15.62 21.87 -2.29
CA ASN A 53 -14.56 22.58 -3.01
C ASN A 53 -13.89 21.69 -4.07
N LEU A 54 -13.57 20.45 -3.73
CA LEU A 54 -13.00 19.46 -4.64
C LEU A 54 -13.94 19.17 -5.82
N GLU A 55 -15.23 18.95 -5.56
CA GLU A 55 -16.23 18.76 -6.62
C GLU A 55 -16.31 19.97 -7.56
N GLN A 56 -16.32 21.19 -7.02
CA GLN A 56 -16.31 22.43 -7.80
C GLN A 56 -15.05 22.58 -8.66
N GLN A 57 -13.88 22.19 -8.15
CA GLN A 57 -12.63 22.24 -8.91
C GLN A 57 -12.52 21.17 -10.00
N ILE A 58 -13.14 20.00 -9.80
CA ILE A 58 -13.25 18.97 -10.84
C ILE A 58 -14.17 19.47 -11.96
N LEU A 59 -15.33 20.03 -11.61
CA LEU A 59 -16.29 20.62 -12.54
C LEU A 59 -15.64 21.69 -13.45
N GLN A 60 -14.78 22.53 -12.88
CA GLN A 60 -14.06 23.58 -13.63
C GLN A 60 -13.05 23.03 -14.65
N GLN A 61 -12.62 21.77 -14.55
CA GLN A 61 -11.61 21.19 -15.45
C GLN A 61 -12.22 20.41 -16.62
N ILE A 62 -13.53 20.14 -16.61
CA ILE A 62 -14.24 19.42 -17.67
C ILE A 62 -14.75 20.44 -18.71
N GLU A 63 -13.85 21.00 -19.52
CA GLU A 63 -14.20 22.12 -20.41
C GLU A 63 -14.76 21.75 -21.81
N ASN A 64 -14.86 20.47 -22.19
CA ASN A 64 -15.22 20.11 -23.59
C ASN A 64 -16.14 18.87 -23.72
N ILE A 65 -17.26 18.84 -23.02
CA ILE A 65 -18.21 17.72 -23.10
C ILE A 65 -19.63 18.24 -23.35
N THR A 66 -20.41 17.51 -24.16
CA THR A 66 -21.82 17.86 -24.42
C THR A 66 -22.62 17.85 -23.11
N GLN A 67 -23.70 18.64 -23.02
CA GLN A 67 -24.46 18.79 -21.78
C GLN A 67 -24.99 17.47 -21.20
N ALA A 68 -25.37 16.51 -22.05
CA ALA A 68 -25.86 15.19 -21.62
C ALA A 68 -24.73 14.24 -21.17
N ASP A 69 -23.61 14.22 -21.91
CA ASP A 69 -22.42 13.45 -21.51
C ASP A 69 -21.80 14.02 -20.23
N MET A 70 -21.93 15.34 -20.02
CA MET A 70 -21.50 16.04 -18.81
C MET A 70 -22.33 15.61 -17.61
N GLU A 71 -23.66 15.60 -17.70
CA GLU A 71 -24.53 15.14 -16.60
C GLU A 71 -24.25 13.67 -16.22
N GLN A 72 -24.06 12.80 -17.22
CA GLN A 72 -23.72 11.40 -16.98
C GLN A 72 -22.34 11.25 -16.32
N LYS A 73 -21.30 11.91 -16.86
CA LYS A 73 -19.94 11.86 -16.31
C LYS A 73 -19.90 12.43 -14.88
N LEU A 74 -20.64 13.51 -14.62
CA LEU A 74 -20.75 14.11 -13.28
C LEU A 74 -21.48 13.21 -12.28
N SER A 75 -22.52 12.50 -12.71
CA SER A 75 -23.21 11.54 -11.83
C SER A 75 -22.28 10.41 -11.37
N VAL A 76 -21.39 9.96 -12.26
CA VAL A 76 -20.36 8.95 -11.96
C VAL A 76 -19.34 9.52 -10.98
N ILE A 77 -18.77 10.70 -11.29
CA ILE A 77 -17.78 11.37 -10.43
C ILE A 77 -18.34 11.61 -9.02
N ALA A 78 -19.56 12.13 -8.91
CA ALA A 78 -20.20 12.40 -7.63
C ALA A 78 -20.43 11.11 -6.81
N ASN A 79 -20.84 10.02 -7.48
CA ASN A 79 -21.00 8.73 -6.82
C ASN A 79 -19.64 8.15 -6.35
N ASP A 80 -18.59 8.30 -7.15
CA ASP A 80 -17.23 7.85 -6.83
C ASP A 80 -16.67 8.62 -5.64
N MET A 81 -16.81 9.95 -5.66
CA MET A 81 -16.46 10.84 -4.55
C MET A 81 -17.20 10.45 -3.27
N LYS A 82 -18.51 10.21 -3.35
CA LYS A 82 -19.31 9.77 -2.19
C LYS A 82 -18.82 8.44 -1.62
N GLN A 83 -18.46 7.49 -2.48
CA GLN A 83 -17.92 6.19 -2.03
C GLN A 83 -16.57 6.36 -1.33
N ILE A 84 -15.63 7.09 -1.94
CA ILE A 84 -14.31 7.38 -1.38
C ILE A 84 -14.46 8.16 -0.06
N THR A 85 -15.33 9.16 0.00
CA THR A 85 -15.64 9.94 1.21
C THR A 85 -16.14 9.05 2.34
N ASN A 86 -17.05 8.11 2.06
CA ASN A 86 -17.55 7.20 3.09
C ASN A 86 -16.43 6.33 3.67
N VAL A 87 -15.49 5.90 2.82
CA VAL A 87 -14.31 5.14 3.25
C VAL A 87 -13.38 6.02 4.08
N LEU A 88 -13.09 7.23 3.60
CA LEU A 88 -12.27 8.20 4.32
C LEU A 88 -12.82 8.56 5.70
N LYS A 89 -14.13 8.76 5.81
CA LYS A 89 -14.80 9.01 7.10
C LYS A 89 -14.59 7.85 8.06
N LYS A 90 -14.81 6.62 7.61
CA LYS A 90 -14.53 5.42 8.40
C LYS A 90 -13.06 5.35 8.80
N LEU A 91 -12.13 5.56 7.86
CA LEU A 91 -10.69 5.53 8.15
C LEU A 91 -10.29 6.59 9.19
N LYS A 92 -10.89 7.79 9.13
CA LYS A 92 -10.65 8.87 10.10
C LYS A 92 -11.04 8.47 11.52
N ASP A 93 -12.18 7.79 11.68
CA ASP A 93 -12.67 7.34 12.99
C ASP A 93 -11.71 6.33 13.64
N HIS A 94 -10.79 5.75 12.87
CA HIS A 94 -9.70 4.88 13.33
C HIS A 94 -8.34 5.59 13.42
N ASP A 95 -8.25 6.91 13.45
CA ASP A 95 -7.00 7.67 13.67
C ASP A 95 -5.82 7.30 12.74
N PHE A 96 -6.16 7.04 11.47
CA PHE A 96 -5.28 6.41 10.50
C PHE A 96 -4.04 7.21 10.11
N ASN A 97 -3.98 8.51 10.42
CA ASN A 97 -2.81 9.32 10.11
C ASN A 97 -1.75 9.31 11.21
N TYR A 98 -2.07 8.81 12.40
CA TYR A 98 -1.26 9.05 13.59
C TYR A 98 -0.89 7.79 14.37
N LYS A 99 -1.76 6.77 14.43
CA LYS A 99 -1.48 5.54 15.18
C LYS A 99 -0.71 4.49 14.33
N ASP A 100 0.25 3.81 14.96
CA ASP A 100 0.91 2.61 14.45
C ASP A 100 0.06 1.38 14.81
N PHE A 101 -0.53 0.74 13.80
CA PHE A 101 -1.42 -0.42 13.98
C PHE A 101 -0.69 -1.76 13.91
N SER A 102 0.64 -1.76 13.75
CA SER A 102 1.42 -2.99 13.56
C SER A 102 1.87 -3.67 14.85
N ALA A 103 1.63 -3.05 15.99
CA ALA A 103 2.12 -3.48 17.30
C ALA A 103 1.09 -4.23 18.17
N GLU A 104 -0.18 -4.31 17.75
CA GLU A 104 -1.27 -4.88 18.55
C GLU A 104 -1.93 -6.07 17.81
N GLU A 105 -2.46 -7.05 18.55
CA GLU A 105 -3.43 -8.00 17.97
C GLU A 105 -4.60 -7.21 17.37
N TYR A 106 -5.16 -7.68 16.25
CA TYR A 106 -6.26 -6.97 15.60
C TYR A 106 -7.42 -6.80 16.57
N ASP A 107 -7.61 -5.57 17.04
CA ASP A 107 -8.81 -5.24 17.79
C ASP A 107 -10.04 -5.38 16.88
N GLU A 108 -11.20 -5.57 17.50
CA GLU A 108 -12.47 -5.72 16.77
C GLU A 108 -12.75 -4.53 15.85
N SER A 109 -12.23 -3.34 16.23
CA SER A 109 -12.36 -2.11 15.46
C SER A 109 -11.66 -2.22 14.10
N THR A 110 -10.42 -2.73 14.08
CA THR A 110 -9.61 -2.88 12.87
C THR A 110 -10.20 -3.94 11.95
N LEU A 111 -10.69 -5.05 12.52
CA LEU A 111 -11.38 -6.10 11.76
C LEU A 111 -12.67 -5.59 11.11
N SER A 112 -13.47 -4.81 11.85
CA SER A 112 -14.69 -4.18 11.34
C SER A 112 -14.39 -3.22 10.18
N LEU A 113 -13.36 -2.38 10.34
CA LEU A 113 -12.90 -1.47 9.28
C LEU A 113 -12.55 -2.26 8.01
N ILE A 114 -11.67 -3.26 8.12
CA ILE A 114 -11.23 -4.13 7.02
C ILE A 114 -12.43 -4.76 6.31
N GLN A 115 -13.36 -5.36 7.06
CA GLN A 115 -14.56 -5.98 6.47
C GLN A 115 -15.41 -4.97 5.72
N SER A 116 -15.54 -3.75 6.24
CA SER A 116 -16.41 -2.73 5.65
C SER A 116 -15.84 -2.10 4.37
N ILE A 117 -14.53 -2.24 4.13
CA ILE A 117 -13.86 -1.63 2.97
C ILE A 117 -13.29 -2.64 1.97
N LYS A 118 -13.18 -3.93 2.32
CA LYS A 118 -12.52 -4.94 1.48
C LYS A 118 -13.24 -5.29 0.19
N ASP A 119 -14.58 -5.21 0.17
CA ASP A 119 -15.38 -5.72 -0.94
C ASP A 119 -15.50 -4.73 -2.11
N ASN A 120 -15.02 -3.50 -1.94
CA ASN A 120 -15.06 -2.48 -2.99
C ASN A 120 -13.65 -2.24 -3.59
N ARG A 121 -13.51 -2.57 -4.88
CA ARG A 121 -12.28 -2.38 -5.64
C ARG A 121 -11.75 -0.94 -5.63
N ARG A 122 -12.63 0.06 -5.59
CA ARG A 122 -12.23 1.47 -5.55
C ARG A 122 -11.53 1.84 -4.24
N ASN A 123 -11.90 1.19 -3.14
CA ASN A 123 -11.24 1.39 -1.85
C ASN A 123 -9.80 0.88 -1.92
N ILE A 124 -9.61 -0.30 -2.53
CA ILE A 124 -8.29 -0.89 -2.75
C ILE A 124 -7.43 0.05 -3.60
N GLU A 125 -7.98 0.55 -4.71
CA GLU A 125 -7.25 1.45 -5.61
C GLU A 125 -6.90 2.79 -4.93
N PHE A 126 -7.81 3.35 -4.13
CA PHE A 126 -7.54 4.56 -3.36
C PHE A 126 -6.46 4.35 -2.29
N LEU A 127 -6.51 3.25 -1.54
CA LEU A 127 -5.45 2.91 -0.59
C LEU A 127 -4.11 2.71 -1.30
N GLN A 128 -4.09 2.01 -2.44
CA GLN A 128 -2.87 1.84 -3.26
C GLN A 128 -2.32 3.18 -3.74
N PHE A 129 -3.19 4.13 -4.08
CA PHE A 129 -2.77 5.48 -4.43
C PHE A 129 -2.13 6.23 -3.26
N LEU A 130 -2.73 6.18 -2.07
CA LEU A 130 -2.12 6.78 -0.87
C LEU A 130 -0.72 6.20 -0.60
N VAL A 131 -0.49 4.90 -0.86
CA VAL A 131 0.85 4.30 -0.81
C VAL A 131 1.80 4.96 -1.81
N GLN A 132 1.37 5.15 -3.06
CA GLN A 132 2.21 5.78 -4.10
C GLN A 132 2.57 7.22 -3.76
N LEU A 133 1.66 7.97 -3.14
CA LEU A 133 1.91 9.36 -2.77
C LEU A 133 3.07 9.55 -1.79
N THR A 134 3.44 8.50 -1.06
CA THR A 134 4.62 8.53 -0.17
C THR A 134 5.94 8.72 -0.92
N SER A 135 5.98 8.44 -2.23
CA SER A 135 7.16 8.66 -3.08
C SER A 135 7.41 10.14 -3.36
N ILE A 136 6.38 10.98 -3.25
CA ILE A 136 6.42 12.40 -3.67
C ILE A 136 6.14 13.39 -2.53
N ASP A 137 5.49 12.97 -1.44
CA ASP A 137 5.18 13.85 -0.30
C ASP A 137 5.45 13.15 1.04
N GLU A 138 6.37 13.72 1.82
CA GLU A 138 6.78 13.15 3.11
C GLU A 138 5.68 13.26 4.18
N ASN A 139 4.77 14.22 4.06
CA ASN A 139 3.66 14.34 5.01
C ASN A 139 2.67 13.18 4.88
N LEU A 140 2.66 12.49 3.74
CA LEU A 140 1.76 11.38 3.46
C LEU A 140 2.36 10.01 3.84
N ILE A 141 3.60 9.97 4.34
CA ILE A 141 4.29 8.71 4.67
C ILE A 141 3.48 7.87 5.66
N GLN A 142 2.98 8.46 6.75
CA GLN A 142 2.26 7.68 7.77
C GLN A 142 0.91 7.18 7.22
N CYS A 143 0.17 8.05 6.53
CA CYS A 143 -1.08 7.71 5.86
C CYS A 143 -0.91 6.57 4.84
N GLY A 144 0.10 6.68 3.96
CA GLY A 144 0.41 5.66 2.97
C GLY A 144 0.94 4.37 3.60
N SER A 145 1.73 4.46 4.67
CA SER A 145 2.20 3.27 5.41
C SER A 145 1.01 2.48 5.97
N ASN A 146 0.10 3.17 6.66
CA ASN A 146 -1.10 2.55 7.20
C ASN A 146 -1.99 2.01 6.06
N SER A 147 -2.03 2.69 4.90
CA SER A 147 -2.75 2.22 3.70
C SER A 147 -2.22 0.88 3.21
N LEU A 148 -0.89 0.74 3.13
CA LEU A 148 -0.26 -0.51 2.76
C LEU A 148 -0.53 -1.61 3.80
N HIS A 149 -0.48 -1.27 5.08
CA HIS A 149 -0.79 -2.22 6.15
C HIS A 149 -2.21 -2.78 6.01
N ILE A 150 -3.22 -1.92 5.82
CA ILE A 150 -4.61 -2.36 5.58
C ILE A 150 -4.72 -3.26 4.35
N LEU A 151 -4.07 -2.88 3.24
CA LEU A 151 -4.10 -3.69 2.01
C LEU A 151 -3.57 -5.11 2.26
N VAL A 152 -2.51 -5.24 3.05
CA VAL A 152 -1.96 -6.53 3.48
C VAL A 152 -2.97 -7.28 4.35
N GLN A 153 -3.63 -6.61 5.29
CA GLN A 153 -4.64 -7.26 6.15
C GLN A 153 -5.89 -7.70 5.40
N MET A 154 -6.28 -6.95 4.39
CA MET A 154 -7.33 -7.32 3.44
C MET A 154 -6.94 -8.51 2.56
N LYS A 155 -5.70 -9.00 2.64
CA LYS A 155 -5.13 -10.05 1.77
C LYS A 155 -5.22 -9.69 0.29
N VAL A 156 -5.08 -8.39 -0.02
CA VAL A 156 -5.01 -7.94 -1.40
C VAL A 156 -3.76 -8.53 -2.04
N ASP A 157 -3.92 -9.15 -3.20
CA ASP A 157 -2.76 -9.55 -3.99
C ASP A 157 -2.10 -8.29 -4.57
N LEU A 158 -0.89 -7.99 -4.09
CA LEU A 158 -0.09 -6.85 -4.52
C LEU A 158 0.96 -7.25 -5.56
N SER A 159 0.88 -8.46 -6.12
CA SER A 159 1.83 -8.93 -7.12
C SER A 159 1.91 -8.03 -8.35
N ASN A 160 3.11 -7.95 -8.94
CA ASN A 160 3.42 -7.19 -10.16
C ASN A 160 3.16 -5.67 -10.06
N LYS A 161 3.08 -5.12 -8.84
CA LYS A 161 2.89 -3.68 -8.65
C LYS A 161 4.22 -2.93 -8.77
N ASN A 162 4.18 -1.79 -9.45
CA ASN A 162 5.28 -0.84 -9.41
C ASN A 162 5.15 -0.01 -8.12
N LEU A 163 6.11 -0.13 -7.20
CA LEU A 163 6.15 0.52 -5.89
C LEU A 163 7.53 1.20 -5.72
N GLU A 164 8.07 1.76 -6.80
CA GLU A 164 9.34 2.48 -6.80
C GLU A 164 9.27 3.74 -5.94
N ASN A 165 10.40 4.05 -5.30
CA ASN A 165 10.62 5.26 -4.51
C ASN A 165 9.65 5.50 -3.34
N ILE A 166 8.72 4.58 -3.05
CA ILE A 166 7.80 4.72 -1.92
C ILE A 166 8.57 4.79 -0.61
N LYS A 167 7.98 5.49 0.37
CA LYS A 167 8.54 5.64 1.71
C LYS A 167 7.51 5.11 2.70
N ILE A 168 7.83 4.00 3.35
CA ILE A 168 6.95 3.39 4.34
C ILE A 168 7.65 3.19 5.68
N GLN A 169 6.90 3.34 6.76
CA GLN A 169 7.44 3.24 8.10
C GLN A 169 6.44 2.71 9.12
N ASN A 170 6.96 2.15 10.21
CA ASN A 170 6.18 1.79 11.40
C ASN A 170 4.97 0.89 11.07
N ILE A 171 5.19 -0.15 10.26
CA ILE A 171 4.12 -1.08 9.89
C ILE A 171 4.61 -2.53 9.84
N SER A 172 3.64 -3.44 9.87
CA SER A 172 3.84 -4.87 9.62
C SER A 172 3.30 -5.22 8.25
N LEU A 173 4.14 -5.90 7.46
CA LEU A 173 3.78 -6.45 6.16
C LEU A 173 3.66 -7.97 6.20
N VAL A 174 3.57 -8.58 7.39
CA VAL A 174 3.52 -10.03 7.54
C VAL A 174 2.40 -10.64 6.70
N GLY A 175 2.76 -11.65 5.89
CA GLY A 175 1.83 -12.33 4.97
C GLY A 175 1.56 -11.61 3.65
N ALA A 176 2.20 -10.46 3.40
CA ALA A 176 2.04 -9.74 2.14
C ALA A 176 2.59 -10.53 0.95
N ASN A 177 1.86 -10.47 -0.17
CA ASN A 177 2.29 -11.05 -1.45
C ASN A 177 2.80 -9.95 -2.39
N PHE A 178 4.12 -9.87 -2.54
CA PHE A 178 4.82 -8.89 -3.38
C PHE A 178 5.61 -9.55 -4.52
N ILE A 179 5.13 -10.68 -5.03
CA ILE A 179 5.74 -11.36 -6.18
C ILE A 179 5.91 -10.36 -7.33
N ARG A 180 7.14 -10.29 -7.88
CA ARG A 180 7.47 -9.44 -9.04
C ARG A 180 7.14 -7.95 -8.86
N CYS A 181 7.02 -7.47 -7.63
CA CYS A 181 6.90 -6.03 -7.38
C CYS A 181 8.22 -5.33 -7.65
N ASN A 182 8.14 -4.06 -8.03
CA ASN A 182 9.32 -3.21 -8.13
C ASN A 182 9.36 -2.25 -6.95
N PHE A 183 10.35 -2.36 -6.08
CA PHE A 183 10.59 -1.46 -4.94
C PHE A 183 11.88 -0.65 -5.11
N SER A 184 12.35 -0.46 -6.34
CA SER A 184 13.62 0.20 -6.57
C SER A 184 13.60 1.63 -6.01
N GLY A 185 14.65 2.01 -5.28
CA GLY A 185 14.77 3.30 -4.59
C GLY A 185 13.91 3.46 -3.34
N SER A 186 13.04 2.50 -3.01
CA SER A 186 12.09 2.61 -1.90
C SER A 186 12.76 2.55 -0.52
N GLN A 187 12.12 3.18 0.46
CA GLN A 187 12.63 3.30 1.82
C GLN A 187 11.70 2.62 2.81
N PHE A 188 12.28 1.78 3.65
CA PHE A 188 11.59 1.00 4.67
C PHE A 188 12.22 1.30 6.03
N ASN A 189 11.47 1.92 6.93
CA ASN A 189 11.94 2.29 8.27
C ASN A 189 11.06 1.66 9.36
N ASN A 190 11.62 0.85 10.25
CA ASN A 190 10.84 0.21 11.32
C ASN A 190 9.70 -0.65 10.77
N VAL A 191 9.99 -1.49 9.77
CA VAL A 191 9.00 -2.34 9.09
C VAL A 191 9.24 -3.81 9.47
N ASN A 192 8.16 -4.51 9.85
CA ASN A 192 8.18 -5.95 10.03
C ASN A 192 7.93 -6.66 8.68
N LEU A 193 8.95 -7.40 8.23
CA LEU A 193 8.99 -8.11 6.95
C LEU A 193 8.89 -9.64 7.12
N SER A 194 8.47 -10.13 8.28
CA SER A 194 8.41 -11.58 8.53
C SER A 194 7.39 -12.24 7.60
N GLY A 195 7.78 -13.31 6.90
CA GLY A 195 6.85 -14.10 6.10
C GLY A 195 6.28 -13.38 4.87
N ILE A 196 6.93 -12.31 4.39
CA ILE A 196 6.57 -11.69 3.12
C ILE A 196 7.03 -12.54 1.94
N ASN A 197 6.23 -12.56 0.88
CA ASN A 197 6.62 -13.18 -0.38
C ASN A 197 7.19 -12.13 -1.33
N LEU A 198 8.51 -12.15 -1.51
CA LEU A 198 9.25 -11.23 -2.41
C LEU A 198 9.78 -11.94 -3.66
N ASN A 199 9.22 -13.09 -4.06
CA ASN A 199 9.74 -13.85 -5.19
C ASN A 199 9.75 -13.01 -6.48
N GLY A 200 10.95 -12.81 -7.04
CA GLY A 200 11.15 -11.99 -8.25
C GLY A 200 10.95 -10.49 -8.05
N ALA A 201 10.80 -10.02 -6.81
CA ALA A 201 10.71 -8.58 -6.54
C ALA A 201 12.06 -7.88 -6.80
N GLN A 202 12.00 -6.66 -7.32
CA GLN A 202 13.17 -5.81 -7.53
C GLN A 202 13.38 -4.93 -6.29
N LEU A 203 14.59 -4.95 -5.73
CA LEU A 203 14.95 -4.24 -4.50
C LEU A 203 16.20 -3.37 -4.71
N PHE A 204 16.42 -2.87 -5.92
CA PHE A 204 17.61 -2.09 -6.26
C PHE A 204 17.63 -0.77 -5.50
N ASN A 205 18.76 -0.42 -4.89
CA ASN A 205 18.93 0.85 -4.17
C ASN A 205 17.91 1.12 -3.05
N CYS A 206 17.29 0.09 -2.47
CA CYS A 206 16.40 0.28 -1.33
C CYS A 206 17.18 0.75 -0.09
N LYS A 207 16.55 1.62 0.72
CA LYS A 207 17.06 2.00 2.04
C LYS A 207 16.29 1.23 3.11
N LEU A 208 16.99 0.36 3.82
CA LEU A 208 16.39 -0.52 4.83
C LEU A 208 16.92 -0.14 6.22
N LYS A 209 16.04 0.34 7.11
CA LYS A 209 16.39 0.76 8.47
C LYS A 209 15.44 0.13 9.49
N ASN A 210 16.00 -0.37 10.60
CA ASN A 210 15.23 -0.94 11.72
C ASN A 210 14.23 -2.04 11.28
N LEU A 211 14.61 -2.89 10.33
CA LEU A 211 13.73 -3.97 9.88
C LEU A 211 13.59 -5.05 10.96
N ARG A 212 12.38 -5.60 11.08
CA ARG A 212 12.09 -6.73 11.96
C ARG A 212 11.82 -7.97 11.10
N ILE A 213 12.53 -9.05 11.38
CA ILE A 213 12.30 -10.38 10.81
C ILE A 213 12.28 -11.34 11.99
N HIS A 214 11.10 -11.84 12.33
CA HIS A 214 10.88 -12.81 13.38
C HIS A 214 11.14 -14.22 12.85
N GLU A 215 11.69 -15.08 13.71
CA GLU A 215 11.78 -16.51 13.45
C GLU A 215 10.36 -17.06 13.28
N LEU A 216 10.07 -17.66 12.11
CA LEU A 216 8.77 -18.27 11.83
C LEU A 216 8.75 -19.76 12.22
N TYR A 217 9.77 -20.50 11.81
CA TYR A 217 9.90 -21.93 12.05
C TYR A 217 11.31 -22.26 12.53
N LYS A 218 11.38 -23.24 13.43
CA LYS A 218 12.63 -23.78 13.94
C LYS A 218 12.75 -25.26 13.58
N PHE A 219 13.57 -25.56 12.60
CA PHE A 219 13.79 -26.93 12.11
C PHE A 219 14.76 -27.70 13.03
N ASN A 220 14.23 -28.22 14.13
CA ASN A 220 15.00 -28.99 15.10
C ASN A 220 15.15 -30.44 14.65
N GLY A 221 16.38 -30.91 14.43
CA GLY A 221 16.61 -32.33 14.19
C GLY A 221 18.04 -32.72 13.87
N HIS A 222 18.82 -31.85 13.23
CA HIS A 222 20.24 -32.13 13.04
C HIS A 222 20.97 -32.20 14.38
N ARG A 223 21.80 -33.23 14.56
CA ARG A 223 22.58 -33.47 15.80
C ARG A 223 23.95 -32.79 15.77
N ASN A 224 24.30 -32.16 14.65
CA ASN A 224 25.54 -31.44 14.44
C ASN A 224 25.30 -30.29 13.46
N GLN A 225 26.31 -29.47 13.17
CA GLN A 225 26.18 -28.27 12.32
C GLN A 225 25.61 -28.63 10.94
N VAL A 226 24.67 -27.81 10.47
CA VAL A 226 24.13 -27.86 9.11
C VAL A 226 25.17 -27.24 8.18
N ARG A 227 25.55 -27.97 7.13
CA ARG A 227 26.58 -27.53 6.17
C ARG A 227 25.97 -26.96 4.89
N GLN A 228 24.80 -27.45 4.50
CA GLN A 228 24.16 -27.05 3.26
C GLN A 228 22.64 -27.08 3.39
N ILE A 229 21.99 -26.16 2.67
CA ILE A 229 20.54 -26.11 2.51
C ILE A 229 20.17 -25.91 1.04
N CYS A 230 19.02 -26.42 0.62
CA CYS A 230 18.48 -26.23 -0.72
C CYS A 230 16.95 -26.20 -0.65
N PHE A 231 16.32 -25.17 -1.22
CA PHE A 231 14.88 -25.12 -1.39
C PHE A 231 14.47 -25.89 -2.64
N SER A 232 13.31 -26.54 -2.60
CA SER A 232 12.65 -27.00 -3.81
C SER A 232 12.31 -25.81 -4.72
N PRO A 233 12.27 -25.98 -6.05
CA PRO A 233 11.92 -24.88 -6.97
C PRO A 233 10.55 -24.26 -6.72
N ASP A 234 9.62 -25.00 -6.13
CA ASP A 234 8.29 -24.51 -5.74
C ASP A 234 8.24 -23.88 -4.34
N GLY A 235 9.36 -23.86 -3.61
CA GLY A 235 9.52 -23.25 -2.30
C GLY A 235 8.79 -23.94 -1.15
N LYS A 236 8.16 -25.10 -1.39
CA LYS A 236 7.39 -25.82 -0.36
C LYS A 236 8.26 -26.67 0.56
N THR A 237 9.43 -27.07 0.08
CA THR A 237 10.28 -28.04 0.76
C THR A 237 11.70 -27.51 0.90
N LEU A 238 12.31 -27.76 2.05
CA LEU A 238 13.72 -27.48 2.32
C LEU A 238 14.45 -28.79 2.54
N ALA A 239 15.52 -29.04 1.79
CA ALA A 239 16.50 -30.06 2.09
C ALA A 239 17.66 -29.46 2.87
N SER A 240 18.10 -30.10 3.96
CA SER A 240 19.30 -29.73 4.71
C SER A 240 20.23 -30.93 4.89
N GLY A 241 21.54 -30.71 4.74
CA GLY A 241 22.58 -31.70 4.99
C GLY A 241 23.56 -31.22 6.06
N GLY A 242 23.94 -32.11 6.99
CA GLY A 242 24.77 -31.75 8.15
C GLY A 242 25.93 -32.72 8.44
N TYR A 243 26.80 -32.34 9.38
CA TYR A 243 27.91 -33.19 9.84
C TYR A 243 27.47 -34.41 10.66
N ASP A 244 26.18 -34.52 10.98
CA ASP A 244 25.59 -35.74 11.54
C ASP A 244 25.39 -36.84 10.49
N LYS A 245 25.91 -36.64 9.26
CA LYS A 245 25.87 -37.55 8.12
C LYS A 245 24.43 -37.86 7.67
N SER A 246 23.49 -36.95 7.92
CA SER A 246 22.10 -37.06 7.50
C SER A 246 21.69 -35.96 6.52
N ILE A 247 20.71 -36.28 5.67
CA ILE A 247 19.91 -35.33 4.92
C ILE A 247 18.53 -35.31 5.55
N ARG A 248 17.97 -34.11 5.76
CA ARG A 248 16.62 -33.91 6.28
C ARG A 248 15.80 -33.10 5.29
N ILE A 249 14.52 -33.43 5.21
CA ILE A 249 13.55 -32.78 4.36
C ILE A 249 12.48 -32.16 5.25
N TRP A 250 12.18 -30.89 5.04
CA TRP A 250 11.26 -30.12 5.85
C TRP A 250 10.15 -29.51 5.00
N ASP A 251 8.95 -29.44 5.56
CA ASP A 251 7.86 -28.65 4.99
C ASP A 251 7.96 -27.21 5.53
N ILE A 252 8.11 -26.25 4.62
CA ILE A 252 8.33 -24.83 4.96
C ILE A 252 7.13 -24.22 5.70
N LYS A 253 5.93 -24.76 5.55
CA LYS A 253 4.71 -24.23 6.20
C LYS A 253 4.47 -24.80 7.59
N THR A 254 5.09 -25.91 7.96
CA THR A 254 4.82 -26.55 9.26
C THR A 254 6.04 -26.62 10.18
N GLY A 255 7.25 -26.47 9.65
CA GLY A 255 8.47 -26.64 10.45
C GLY A 255 8.87 -28.10 10.54
#